data_AF-L8F1Z2-F1
#
_entry.id   AF-L8F1Z2-F1
#
_cell.length_a   1.000
_cell.length_b   1.000
_cell.length_c   1.000
_cell.angle_alpha   90.00
_cell.angle_beta   90.00
_cell.angle_gamma   90.00
#
_symmetry.space_group_name_H-M   'P 1'
#
loop_
_entity.id
_entity.type
_entity.pdbx_description
1 polymer ?
#
loop_
_entity_poly.entity_id
_entity_poly.type
_entity_poly.pdbx_seq_one_letter_code
_entity_poly.pdbx_strand_id
1 'polypeptide(L)'
;MSQQHLYEEDPEPAERIPAGLLFVPVRPGPAGCTARLFRTPLGGRTAVGFTSPQRLAAALGADQPWIRLAEPALRALAEPLGAGVLTVDPRLAPGSRRTPLLRAV
;
A
#
# COMPACT_ATOMS: atom_id res chain seq x y z
N MET A 1 53.14 2.55 -8.43
CA MET A 1 52.04 3.25 -7.75
C MET A 1 51.16 3.88 -8.81
N SER A 2 49.94 3.39 -9.00
CA SER A 2 48.78 4.13 -9.54
C SER A 2 47.56 3.21 -9.53
N GLN A 3 46.87 3.19 -8.38
CA GLN A 3 45.48 2.78 -8.28
C GLN A 3 44.63 3.87 -8.93
N GLN A 4 43.72 3.57 -9.85
CA GLN A 4 42.58 4.45 -10.13
C GLN A 4 41.30 3.66 -10.42
N HIS A 5 40.37 3.84 -9.48
CA HIS A 5 38.92 3.73 -9.57
C HIS A 5 38.30 2.39 -10.01
N LEU A 6 38.03 1.57 -8.98
CA LEU A 6 36.76 0.85 -8.89
C LEU A 6 35.62 1.87 -9.02
N TYR A 7 35.00 1.94 -10.19
CA TYR A 7 33.66 2.51 -10.30
C TYR A 7 32.72 1.45 -9.74
N GLU A 8 32.33 1.63 -8.49
CA GLU A 8 31.20 0.91 -7.90
C GLU A 8 29.97 1.36 -8.70
N GLU A 9 29.59 0.58 -9.71
CA GLU A 9 28.36 0.80 -10.48
C GLU A 9 27.21 0.90 -9.48
N ASP A 10 26.65 2.10 -9.34
CA ASP A 10 25.39 2.31 -8.63
C ASP A 10 24.37 1.34 -9.24
N PRO A 11 23.83 0.37 -8.47
CA PRO A 11 22.94 -0.62 -9.04
C PRO A 11 21.73 0.10 -9.62
N GLU A 12 21.55 0.02 -10.94
CA GLU A 12 20.37 0.56 -11.60
C GLU A 12 19.12 0.09 -10.84
N PRO A 13 18.18 0.98 -10.50
CA PRO A 13 17.05 0.61 -9.67
C PRO A 13 16.28 -0.51 -10.38
N ALA A 14 16.34 -1.72 -9.81
CA ALA A 14 15.75 -2.91 -10.39
C ALA A 14 14.32 -2.61 -10.88
N GLU A 15 14.10 -2.85 -12.17
CA GLU A 15 12.82 -2.62 -12.82
C GLU A 15 11.74 -3.39 -12.05
N ARG A 16 10.81 -2.67 -11.41
CA ARG A 16 9.81 -3.30 -10.55
C ARG A 16 8.81 -4.04 -11.42
N ILE A 17 8.93 -5.36 -11.50
CA ILE A 17 7.93 -6.21 -12.14
C ILE A 17 6.61 -6.03 -11.38
N PRO A 18 5.52 -5.62 -12.06
CA PRO A 18 4.23 -5.45 -11.41
C PRO A 18 3.78 -6.75 -10.74
N ALA A 19 3.35 -6.69 -9.49
CA ALA A 19 2.85 -7.82 -8.72
C ALA A 19 1.52 -8.42 -9.25
N GLY A 20 1.00 -7.93 -10.38
CA GLY A 20 -0.27 -8.34 -10.96
C GLY A 20 -1.48 -7.66 -10.30
N LEU A 21 -2.61 -8.39 -10.25
CA LEU A 21 -3.84 -7.95 -9.58
C LEU A 21 -3.72 -8.15 -8.06
N LEU A 22 -3.87 -7.06 -7.31
CA LEU A 22 -3.83 -7.03 -5.85
C LEU A 22 -5.23 -6.88 -5.26
N PHE A 23 -5.41 -7.42 -4.06
CA PHE A 23 -6.56 -7.18 -3.18
C PHE A 23 -6.31 -5.88 -2.42
N VAL A 24 -7.07 -4.84 -2.75
CA VAL A 24 -6.90 -3.48 -2.21
C VAL A 24 -7.98 -3.19 -1.18
N PRO A 25 -7.63 -2.85 0.07
CA PRO A 25 -8.61 -2.53 1.09
C PRO A 25 -9.32 -1.21 0.78
N VAL A 26 -10.64 -1.20 0.92
CA VAL A 26 -11.48 -0.03 0.65
C VAL A 26 -12.41 0.29 1.82
N ARG A 27 -12.97 1.50 1.80
CA ARG A 27 -14.17 1.85 2.58
C ARG A 27 -15.32 2.06 1.59
N PRO A 28 -16.43 1.31 1.72
CA PRO A 28 -17.65 1.62 0.98
C PRO A 28 -18.18 2.99 1.36
N GLY A 29 -18.77 3.70 0.40
CA GLY A 29 -19.40 5.00 0.57
C GLY A 29 -20.45 5.25 -0.52
N PRO A 30 -21.22 6.35 -0.41
CA PRO A 30 -22.36 6.62 -1.30
C PRO A 30 -21.95 6.82 -2.78
N ALA A 31 -20.71 7.24 -3.03
CA ALA A 31 -20.16 7.45 -4.38
C ALA A 31 -19.29 6.27 -4.87
N GLY A 32 -19.33 5.12 -4.17
CA GLY A 32 -18.51 3.95 -4.47
C GLY A 32 -17.48 3.63 -3.40
N CYS A 33 -16.39 2.97 -3.79
CA CYS A 33 -15.36 2.50 -2.86
C CYS A 33 -14.15 3.45 -2.83
N THR A 34 -13.74 3.87 -1.64
CA THR A 34 -12.50 4.65 -1.46
C THR A 34 -11.37 3.74 -0.99
N ALA A 35 -10.26 3.69 -1.73
CA ALA A 35 -9.05 2.97 -1.31
C ALA A 35 -8.52 3.48 0.04
N ARG A 36 -8.15 2.56 0.94
CA ARG A 36 -7.55 2.90 2.23
C ARG A 36 -6.05 3.15 2.05
N LEU A 37 -5.61 4.39 2.27
CA LEU A 37 -4.20 4.72 2.44
C LEU A 37 -3.76 4.50 3.88
N PHE A 38 -2.52 4.04 4.03
CA PHE A 38 -1.88 3.76 5.31
C PHE A 38 -0.69 4.70 5.51
N ARG A 39 -0.03 4.57 6.67
CA ARG A 39 1.19 5.31 6.99
C ARG A 39 2.37 4.37 7.13
N THR A 40 3.51 4.79 6.61
CA THR A 40 4.80 4.14 6.88
C THR A 40 5.25 4.47 8.30
N PRO A 41 6.21 3.72 8.88
CA PRO A 41 6.79 4.05 10.18
C PRO A 41 7.38 5.47 10.26
N LEU A 42 7.84 6.00 9.13
CA LEU A 42 8.36 7.36 8.98
C LEU A 42 7.24 8.42 8.81
N GLY A 43 5.96 8.04 8.87
CA GLY A 43 4.81 8.94 8.84
C GLY A 43 4.26 9.28 7.44
N GLY A 44 4.99 8.92 6.38
CA GLY A 44 4.57 9.09 4.98
C GLY A 44 3.36 8.24 4.61
N ARG A 45 2.58 8.65 3.60
CA ARG A 45 1.44 7.86 3.12
C ARG A 45 1.92 6.73 2.21
N THR A 46 1.27 5.58 2.30
CA THR A 46 1.50 4.44 1.40
C THR A 46 0.17 3.84 0.98
N ALA A 47 0.08 3.47 -0.30
CA ALA A 47 -0.94 2.52 -0.73
C ALA A 47 -0.56 1.13 -0.22
N VAL A 48 -1.56 0.27 0.00
CA VAL A 48 -1.36 -1.11 0.42
C VAL A 48 -2.18 -2.02 -0.50
N GLY A 49 -1.56 -3.08 -0.97
CA GLY A 49 -2.24 -4.18 -1.66
C GLY A 49 -1.81 -5.52 -1.06
N PHE A 50 -2.66 -6.51 -1.21
CA PHE A 50 -2.38 -7.87 -0.75
C PHE A 50 -2.41 -8.82 -1.94
N THR A 51 -1.59 -9.86 -1.91
CA THR A 51 -1.61 -10.89 -2.97
C THR A 51 -2.70 -11.94 -2.75
N SER A 52 -3.29 -12.00 -1.54
CA SER A 52 -4.43 -12.87 -1.26
C SER A 52 -5.45 -12.26 -0.27
N PRO A 53 -6.73 -12.68 -0.32
CA PRO A 53 -7.72 -12.28 0.67
C PRO A 53 -7.34 -12.71 2.10
N GLN A 54 -6.66 -13.85 2.25
CA GLN A 54 -6.25 -14.35 3.56
C GLN A 54 -5.20 -13.45 4.22
N ARG A 55 -4.24 -12.94 3.43
CA ARG A 55 -3.23 -11.98 3.93
C ARG A 55 -3.89 -10.66 4.32
N LEU A 56 -4.87 -10.20 3.53
CA LEU A 56 -5.66 -9.01 3.85
C LEU A 56 -6.44 -9.20 5.16
N ALA A 57 -7.17 -10.32 5.29
CA ALA A 57 -7.96 -10.64 6.47
C ALA A 57 -7.10 -10.79 7.73
N ALA A 58 -5.92 -11.40 7.61
CA ALA A 58 -4.97 -11.51 8.72
C ALA A 58 -4.47 -10.14 9.20
N ALA A 59 -4.28 -9.18 8.27
CA ALA A 59 -3.76 -7.85 8.60
C ALA A 59 -4.85 -6.86 9.07
N LEU A 60 -6.06 -6.93 8.52
CA LEU A 60 -7.11 -5.92 8.70
C LEU A 60 -8.41 -6.44 9.34
N GLY A 61 -8.52 -7.76 9.52
CA GLY A 61 -9.73 -8.45 9.95
C GLY A 61 -10.57 -8.96 8.77
N ALA A 62 -11.31 -10.04 9.00
CA ALA A 62 -12.11 -10.73 7.97
C ALA A 62 -13.21 -9.85 7.36
N ASP A 63 -13.77 -8.91 8.13
CA ASP A 63 -14.86 -8.04 7.68
C ASP A 63 -14.38 -6.85 6.84
N GLN A 64 -13.07 -6.72 6.61
CA GLN A 64 -12.53 -5.60 5.84
C GLN A 64 -12.93 -5.69 4.36
N PRO A 65 -13.67 -4.70 3.81
CA PRO A 65 -14.02 -4.69 2.39
C PRO A 65 -12.79 -4.49 1.48
N TRP A 66 -12.81 -5.08 0.30
CA TRP A 66 -11.71 -4.97 -0.68
C TRP A 66 -12.21 -5.02 -2.13
N ILE A 67 -11.38 -4.52 -3.04
CA ILE A 67 -11.55 -4.64 -4.50
C ILE A 67 -10.28 -5.22 -5.12
N ARG A 68 -10.32 -5.58 -6.42
CA ARG A 68 -9.13 -5.98 -7.17
C ARG A 68 -8.65 -4.82 -8.04
N LEU A 69 -7.37 -4.48 -7.96
CA LEU A 69 -6.73 -3.51 -8.83
C LEU A 69 -5.36 -4.01 -9.25
N ALA A 70 -4.95 -3.70 -10.49
CA ALA A 70 -3.59 -3.95 -10.92
C ALA A 70 -2.63 -3.04 -10.16
N GLU A 71 -1.43 -3.52 -9.85
CA GLU A 71 -0.40 -2.72 -9.17
C GLU A 71 -0.20 -1.33 -9.83
N PRO A 72 -0.04 -1.21 -11.16
CA PRO A 72 0.19 0.08 -11.79
C PRO A 72 -1.01 1.03 -11.64
N ALA A 73 -2.23 0.50 -11.70
CA ALA A 73 -3.45 1.28 -11.52
C ALA A 73 -3.58 1.80 -10.09
N LEU A 74 -3.29 0.95 -9.08
CA LEU A 74 -3.29 1.37 -7.68
C LEU A 74 -2.27 2.48 -7.42
N ARG A 75 -1.06 2.35 -7.98
CA ARG A 75 -0.02 3.37 -7.87
C ARG A 75 -0.45 4.68 -8.51
N ALA A 76 -0.95 4.65 -9.74
CA ALA A 76 -1.41 5.84 -10.46
C ALA A 76 -2.53 6.59 -9.71
N LEU A 77 -3.43 5.87 -9.04
CA LEU A 77 -4.50 6.47 -8.23
C LEU A 77 -3.99 7.05 -6.89
N ALA A 78 -2.90 6.49 -6.34
CA ALA A 78 -2.37 6.86 -5.03
C ALA A 78 -1.32 7.98 -5.08
N GLU A 79 -0.56 8.06 -6.18
CA GLU A 79 0.49 9.06 -6.42
C GLU A 79 0.00 10.51 -6.20
N PRO A 80 -1.11 10.99 -6.80
CA PRO A 80 -1.58 12.36 -6.59
C PRO A 80 -2.07 12.65 -5.16
N LEU A 81 -2.26 11.61 -4.34
CA LEU A 81 -2.64 11.72 -2.93
C LEU A 81 -1.42 11.76 -1.98
N GLY A 82 -0.20 11.80 -2.54
CA GLY A 82 1.07 11.76 -1.82
C GLY A 82 1.47 10.37 -1.33
N ALA A 83 0.91 9.31 -1.94
CA ALA A 83 1.20 7.91 -1.60
C ALA A 83 1.93 7.21 -2.76
N GLY A 84 3.09 7.77 -3.16
CA GLY A 84 3.91 7.22 -4.26
C GLY A 84 4.57 5.86 -3.94
N VAL A 85 4.60 5.48 -2.67
CA VAL A 85 5.04 4.15 -2.23
C VAL A 85 3.82 3.22 -2.15
N LEU A 86 3.96 2.04 -2.75
CA LEU A 86 3.02 0.94 -2.61
C LEU A 86 3.70 -0.20 -1.83
N THR A 87 3.03 -0.66 -0.78
CA THR A 87 3.48 -1.78 0.04
C THR A 87 2.59 -3.00 -0.24
N VAL A 88 3.21 -4.12 -0.61
CA VAL A 88 2.52 -5.40 -0.88
C VAL A 88 2.66 -6.31 0.33
N ASP A 89 1.54 -6.88 0.78
CA ASP A 89 1.44 -7.79 1.93
C ASP A 89 2.14 -7.28 3.22
N PRO A 90 1.84 -6.05 3.69
CA PRO A 90 2.46 -5.53 4.90
C PRO A 90 2.08 -6.39 6.11
N ARG A 91 3.06 -6.57 7.00
CA ARG A 91 2.83 -7.07 8.35
C ARG A 91 2.33 -5.90 9.20
N LEU A 92 1.01 -5.77 9.32
CA LEU A 92 0.37 -4.79 10.20
C LEU A 92 0.20 -5.41 11.59
N ALA A 93 0.54 -4.66 12.64
CA ALA A 93 0.17 -5.06 13.99
C ALA A 93 -1.37 -5.06 14.10
N PRO A 94 -2.00 -6.14 14.61
CA PRO A 94 -3.44 -6.17 14.81
C PRO A 94 -3.83 -5.08 15.81
N GLY A 95 -4.74 -4.17 15.45
CA GLY A 95 -5.36 -3.28 16.43
C GLY A 95 -5.59 -1.81 16.07
N SER A 96 -5.18 -1.29 14.90
CA SER A 96 -5.52 0.10 14.53
C SER A 96 -6.94 0.21 13.94
N ARG A 97 -7.97 -0.16 14.71
CA ARG A 97 -9.35 0.25 14.42
C ARG A 97 -9.50 1.68 14.94
N ARG A 98 -9.55 2.66 14.03
CA ARG A 98 -10.07 3.98 14.38
C ARG A 98 -11.57 3.84 14.59
N THR A 99 -12.00 3.83 15.84
CA THR A 99 -13.41 3.94 16.22
C THR A 99 -13.98 5.21 15.57
N PRO A 100 -15.12 5.16 14.87
CA PRO A 100 -15.78 6.38 14.45
C PRO A 100 -16.19 7.13 15.72
N LEU A 101 -15.64 8.32 15.93
CA LEU A 101 -16.23 9.28 16.85
C LEU A 101 -17.55 9.72 16.21
N LEU A 102 -18.64 9.07 16.60
CA LEU A 102 -19.99 9.54 16.31
C LEU A 102 -20.11 10.92 16.96
N ARG A 103 -20.09 11.98 16.14
CA ARG A 103 -20.41 13.32 16.60
C ARG A 103 -21.92 13.39 16.71
N ALA A 104 -22.44 13.20 17.92
CA ALA A 104 -23.82 13.55 18.23
C ALA A 104 -24.00 15.06 18.08
N VAL A 105 -25.05 15.46 17.36
CA VAL A 105 -25.63 16.82 17.34
C VAL A 105 -26.84 16.82 18.24
#